data_AF-A0A2G2ANR6-F1
#
_entry.id   AF-A0A2G2ANR6-F1
#
_cell.length_a   1.000
_cell.length_b   1.000
_cell.length_c   1.000
_cell.angle_alpha   90.00
_cell.angle_beta   90.00
_cell.angle_gamma   90.00
#
_symmetry.space_group_name_H-M   'P 1'
#
loop_
_entity.id
_entity.type
_entity.pdbx_description
1 polymer ?
#
loop_
_entity_poly.entity_id
_entity_poly.type
_entity_poly.pdbx_seq_one_letter_code
_entity_poly.pdbx_strand_id
1 'polypeptide(L)' 'MSLAILGGILLNIGAFLTYKGQIYRAVIVYLFADICWMVMAYQKDDMLGTIFIIVGTTLGFLAYLKMRNGTMKKSLEKDA' A
#
# COMPACT_ATOMS: atom_id res chain seq x y z
N MET A 1 -16.45 12.95 -0.30
CA MET A 1 -15.62 13.54 -1.39
C MET A 1 -14.22 13.91 -0.91
N SER A 2 -14.05 14.56 0.25
CA SER A 2 -12.72 14.98 0.76
C SER A 2 -11.71 13.83 0.99
N LEU A 3 -12.15 12.69 1.53
CA LEU A 3 -11.26 11.55 1.83
C LEU A 3 -10.67 10.85 0.59
N ALA A 4 -11.38 10.81 -0.54
CA ALA A 4 -10.85 10.21 -1.77
C ALA A 4 -9.69 11.02 -2.34
N ILE A 5 -9.83 12.36 -2.32
CA ILE A 5 -8.80 13.29 -2.78
C ILE A 5 -7.58 13.18 -1.87
N LEU A 6 -7.79 13.06 -0.56
CA LEU A 6 -6.73 12.83 0.42
C LEU A 6 -5.97 11.52 0.13
N GLY A 7 -6.68 10.42 -0.09
CA GLY A 7 -6.07 9.14 -0.49
C GLY A 7 -5.29 9.23 -1.81
N GLY A 8 -5.83 9.95 -2.80
CA GLY A 8 -5.16 10.20 -4.09
C GLY A 8 -3.87 11.02 -3.97
N ILE A 9 -3.84 12.01 -3.08
CA ILE A 9 -2.62 12.79 -2.78
C ILE A 9 -1.59 11.91 -2.07
N LEU A 10 -2.00 11.11 -1.08
CA LEU A 10 -1.09 10.16 -0.42
C LEU A 10 -0.50 9.16 -1.42
N LEU A 11 -1.27 8.68 -2.40
CA LEU A 11 -0.77 7.79 -3.45
C LEU A 11 0.30 8.44 -4.31
N ASN A 12 0.15 9.72 -4.66
CA ASN A 12 1.17 10.46 -5.41
C ASN A 12 2.47 10.61 -4.60
N ILE A 13 2.35 10.89 -3.30
CA ILE A 13 3.49 10.96 -2.39
C ILE A 13 4.17 9.58 -2.30
N GLY A 14 3.41 8.50 -2.13
CA GLY A 14 3.92 7.13 -2.14
C GLY A 14 4.64 6.77 -3.44
N ALA A 15 4.10 7.18 -4.58
CA ALA A 15 4.71 6.94 -5.90
C ALA A 15 6.05 7.68 -6.04
N PHE A 16 6.10 8.92 -5.58
CA PHE A 16 7.33 9.71 -5.55
C PHE A 16 8.40 9.11 -4.62
N LEU A 17 8.01 8.62 -3.44
CA LEU A 17 8.91 7.93 -2.52
C LEU A 17 9.42 6.59 -3.09
N THR A 18 8.59 5.90 -3.86
CA THR A 18 8.98 4.67 -4.59
C THR A 18 10.02 4.99 -5.66
N TYR A 19 9.83 6.06 -6.41
CA TYR A 19 10.79 6.54 -7.40
C TYR A 19 12.16 6.88 -6.77
N LYS A 20 12.16 7.37 -5.53
CA LYS A 20 13.38 7.66 -4.76
C LYS A 20 14.06 6.41 -4.14
N GLY A 21 13.55 5.21 -4.40
CA GLY A 21 14.06 3.95 -3.85
C GLY A 21 13.68 3.66 -2.39
N GLN A 22 12.84 4.51 -1.77
CA GLN A 22 12.37 4.31 -0.39
C GLN A 22 11.07 3.50 -0.33
N ILE A 23 11.10 2.29 -0.92
CA ILE A 23 9.93 1.42 -1.10
C ILE A 23 9.22 1.16 0.24
N TYR A 24 9.96 0.94 1.32
CA TYR A 24 9.38 0.71 2.65
C TYR A 24 8.53 1.88 3.17
N ARG A 25 8.96 3.12 2.95
CA ARG A 25 8.18 4.31 3.35
C ARG A 25 6.99 4.51 2.43
N ALA A 26 7.15 4.25 1.13
CA ALA A 26 6.06 4.34 0.17
C ALA A 26 4.91 3.38 0.52
N VAL A 27 5.22 2.14 0.90
CA VAL A 27 4.19 1.15 1.26
C VAL A 27 3.42 1.57 2.52
N ILE A 28 4.09 2.17 3.51
CA ILE A 28 3.39 2.71 4.70
C ILE A 28 2.41 3.82 4.28
N VAL A 29 2.83 4.74 3.39
CA VAL A 29 1.96 5.81 2.89
C VAL A 29 0.77 5.24 2.10
N TYR A 30 0.97 4.18 1.31
CA TYR A 30 -0.10 3.49 0.61
C TYR A 30 -1.08 2.79 1.56
N LEU A 31 -0.60 2.15 2.62
CA LEU A 31 -1.47 1.58 3.67
C LEU A 31 -2.36 2.64 4.32
N PHE A 32 -1.83 3.85 4.57
CA PHE A 32 -2.65 4.97 5.07
C PHE A 32 -3.69 5.45 4.05
N ALA A 33 -3.33 5.50 2.76
CA ALA A 33 -4.28 5.83 1.70
C ALA A 33 -5.43 4.82 1.61
N ASP A 34 -5.11 3.53 1.72
CA ASP A 34 -6.10 2.45 1.71
C ASP A 34 -7.07 2.55 2.88
N ILE A 35 -6.61 2.91 4.09
CA ILE A 35 -7.48 3.14 5.26
C ILE A 35 -8.45 4.31 4.97
N CYS A 36 -7.97 5.40 4.36
CA CYS A 36 -8.83 6.53 3.99
C CYS A 36 -9.91 6.12 2.98
N TRP A 37 -9.59 5.26 2.02
CA TRP A 37 -10.55 4.73 1.06
C TRP A 37 -11.48 3.68 1.65
N MET A 38 -11.02 2.86 2.60
CA MET A 38 -11.85 1.90 3.32
C MET A 38 -12.96 2.60 4.12
N VAL A 39 -12.61 3.67 4.86
CA VAL A 39 -13.59 4.49 5.60
C VAL A 39 -14.58 5.16 4.64
N MET A 40 -14.12 5.55 3.45
CA MET A 40 -14.99 6.13 2.42
C MET A 40 -15.96 5.10 1.82
N ALA A 41 -15.48 3.90 1.48
CA ALA A 41 -16.29 2.83 0.91
C ALA A 41 -17.36 2.37 1.92
N TYR A 42 -17.01 2.32 3.20
CA TYR A 42 -17.96 2.05 4.28
C TYR A 42 -19.06 3.12 4.36
N GLN A 43 -18.73 4.41 4.25
CA GLN A 43 -19.73 5.50 4.22
C GLN A 43 -20.59 5.52 2.95
N LYS A 44 -20.15 4.85 1.89
CA LYS A 44 -20.83 4.79 0.59
C LYS A 44 -21.69 3.52 0.43
N ASP A 45 -21.77 2.67 1.47
CA ASP A 45 -22.41 1.35 1.44
C ASP A 45 -21.90 0.44 0.31
N ASP A 46 -20.70 0.72 -0.19
CA ASP A 46 -20.10 -0.04 -1.30
C ASP A 46 -19.29 -1.21 -0.72
N MET A 47 -20.01 -2.29 -0.42
CA MET A 47 -19.42 -3.52 0.15
C MET A 47 -18.41 -4.15 -0.81
N LEU A 48 -18.63 -4.05 -2.13
CA LEU A 48 -17.70 -4.54 -3.14
C LEU A 48 -16.39 -3.75 -3.10
N GLY A 49 -16.47 -2.41 -3.11
CA GLY A 49 -15.30 -1.54 -2.97
C GLY A 49 -14.52 -1.81 -1.69
N THR A 50 -15.22 -2.01 -0.57
CA THR A 50 -14.60 -2.32 0.72
C THR A 50 -13.82 -3.64 0.70
N ILE A 51 -14.39 -4.71 0.12
CA ILE A 51 -13.72 -6.01 0.02
C ILE A 51 -12.47 -5.92 -0.86
N PHE A 52 -12.54 -5.23 -2.00
CA PHE A 52 -11.39 -5.04 -2.88
C PHE A 52 -10.24 -4.31 -2.18
N ILE A 53 -10.54 -3.27 -1.40
CA ILE A 53 -9.55 -2.55 -0.61
C ILE A 53 -8.94 -3.51 0.42
N ILE A 54 -9.74 -4.21 1.22
CA ILE A 54 -9.24 -5.16 2.24
C ILE A 54 -8.29 -6.21 1.62
N VAL A 55 -8.67 -6.82 0.50
CA VAL A 55 -7.83 -7.83 -0.18
C VAL A 55 -6.55 -7.20 -0.72
N GLY A 56 -6.65 -6.03 -1.37
CA GLY A 56 -5.51 -5.29 -1.89
C GLY A 56 -4.51 -4.90 -0.80
N THR A 57 -5.00 -4.37 0.31
CA THR A 57 -4.19 -3.96 1.46
C THR A 57 -3.52 -5.17 2.14
N THR A 58 -4.22 -6.30 2.24
CA THR A 58 -3.66 -7.53 2.82
C THR A 58 -2.55 -8.11 1.95
N LEU A 59 -2.74 -8.15 0.62
CA LEU A 59 -1.71 -8.58 -0.32
C LEU A 59 -0.51 -7.62 -0.34
N GLY A 60 -0.76 -6.31 -0.30
CA GLY A 60 0.28 -5.28 -0.20
C GLY A 60 1.09 -5.39 1.11
N PHE A 61 0.41 -5.66 2.22
CA PHE A 61 1.05 -5.90 3.52
C PHE A 61 1.88 -7.19 3.53
N LEU A 62 1.38 -8.28 2.92
CA LEU A 62 2.14 -9.52 2.74
C LEU A 62 3.39 -9.30 1.87
N ALA A 63 3.27 -8.53 0.78
CA ALA A 63 4.40 -8.18 -0.07
C ALA A 63 5.44 -7.34 0.70
N TYR A 64 4.98 -6.37 1.50
CA TYR A 64 5.85 -5.60 2.41
C TYR A 64 6.57 -6.48 3.41
N LEU A 65 5.86 -7.41 4.05
CA LEU A 65 6.42 -8.31 5.04
C LEU A 65 7.43 -9.27 4.41
N LYS A 66 7.16 -9.74 3.18
CA LYS A 66 8.10 -10.53 2.37
C LYS A 66 9.37 -9.76 1.98
N MET A 67 9.24 -8.47 1.65
CA MET A 67 10.38 -7.59 1.39
C MET A 67 11.18 -7.34 2.68
N ARG A 68 10.51 -7.01 3.79
CA ARG A 68 11.13 -6.71 5.10
C ARG A 68 11.84 -7.91 5.73
N ASN A 69 11.31 -9.12 5.56
CA ASN A 69 11.96 -10.34 6.06
C ASN A 69 13.28 -10.67 5.35
N GLY A 70 13.74 -9.85 4.39
CA GLY A 70 15.08 -10.01 3.80
C GLY A 70 15.22 -11.28 2.96
N THR A 71 14.12 -11.95 2.61
CA THR A 71 14.14 -13.14 1.73
C THR A 71 14.73 -12.80 0.35
N MET A 72 14.63 -11.54 -0.08
CA MET A 72 15.32 -11.06 -1.30
C MET A 72 16.83 -10.81 -1.10
N LYS A 73 17.31 -10.58 0.13
CA LYS A 73 18.74 -10.42 0.39
C LYS A 73 19.48 -11.74 0.19
N LYS A 74 18.85 -12.86 0.55
CA LYS A 74 19.42 -14.21 0.46
C LYS A 74 19.42 -14.80 -0.96
N SER A 75 18.60 -14.28 -1.88
CA SER A 75 18.61 -14.73 -3.28
C SER A 75 19.68 -14.05 -4.12
N LEU A 76 20.08 -12.82 -3.77
CA LEU A 76 21.14 -12.09 -4.49
C LEU A 76 22.56 -12.59 -4.15
N GLU A 77 22.77 -13.10 -2.94
CA GLU A 77 24.05 -13.72 -2.54
C GLU A 77 24.19 -15.18 -2.99
N LYS A 78 23.10 -15.81 -3.44
CA LYS A 78 23.16 -17.22 -3.91
C LYS A 78 23.49 -17.34 -5.41
N ASP A 79 23.46 -16.22 -6.12
CA ASP A 79 23.87 -16.07 -7.52
C ASP A 79 25.14 -15.20 -7.66
N ALA A 80 25.94 -15.07 -6.59
CA ALA A 80 27.27 -14.44 -6.59
C ALA A 80 28.37 -15.49 -6.51
#